data_AF-A0A3D0QR77-F1
#
_entry.id   AF-A0A3D0QR77-F1
#
_cell.length_a   1.000
_cell.length_b   1.000
_cell.length_c   1.000
_cell.angle_alpha   90.00
_cell.angle_beta   90.00
_cell.angle_gamma   90.00
#
_symmetry.space_group_name_H-M   'P 1'
#
loop_
_entity.id
_entity.type
_entity.pdbx_description
1 polymer ?
#
loop_
_entity_poly.entity_id
_entity_poly.type
_entity_poly.pdbx_seq_one_letter_code
_entity_poly.pdbx_strand_id
1 'polypeptide(L)'
;MALNTSAETPIPVGEVSRLIGGWIDRLGAIWVEGQITQLSRRPGAGVVFLTLRDPSHDISLTVTCFRAVFDRIADVVSEGARVVVHAKPEWYAPRGQLSLRAAEIKPVGVGELLARLEQLKKSLAAEGLFAPDRKRPLPFLPQLIGLVCGRASAAERDVLENARLRWPAVRFEVRNVAVQGVHAVPQVVGAVKELDAHPEVDLIIVARGGGSVEDLLPFSDEQLIRTVAACRTPLVSAIGHEPDSPLLDLVADLRASTPTDAAKKAVPDVGEELHRIQQLRERSLRAVNGLLDREERGLASARARPCMVRPQRMVEERAEQVTALCDRARRTLGHLLDRADSELSHTRARVLALSPAATLERGYAVLQRPDGSVVRSAGEVSGGERLRARVAEGELTVVAEAADGTDGTDGTDGTDTGVADPAAAAGPAAATEAGAATGTAGAADRDVSPAP
;
A
#
# COMPACT_ATOMS: atom_id res chain seq x y z
N MET A 1 -64.94 -50.52 20.59
CA MET A 1 -65.17 -51.76 21.37
C MET A 1 -64.02 -52.69 21.03
N ALA A 2 -63.14 -52.97 21.99
CA ALA A 2 -62.04 -53.93 21.82
C ALA A 2 -62.61 -55.35 21.92
N LEU A 3 -62.18 -56.25 21.04
CA LEU A 3 -62.59 -57.66 21.08
C LEU A 3 -61.68 -58.39 22.07
N ASN A 4 -62.26 -59.00 23.09
CA ASN A 4 -61.54 -59.86 24.02
C ASN A 4 -61.48 -61.28 23.43
N THR A 5 -60.48 -61.53 22.59
CA THR A 5 -60.21 -62.86 22.01
C THR A 5 -59.20 -63.63 22.85
N SER A 6 -59.41 -64.94 23.01
CA SER A 6 -58.48 -65.87 23.67
C SER A 6 -58.08 -67.00 22.73
N ALA A 7 -57.02 -67.75 23.05
CA ALA A 7 -56.59 -68.89 22.23
C ALA A 7 -57.65 -70.00 22.13
N GLU A 8 -58.57 -70.09 23.11
CA GLU A 8 -59.65 -71.07 23.17
C GLU A 8 -60.91 -70.61 22.40
N THR A 9 -60.98 -69.33 22.02
CA THR A 9 -62.07 -68.72 21.23
C THR A 9 -61.52 -67.80 20.13
N PRO A 10 -60.87 -68.38 19.09
CA PRO A 10 -60.33 -67.59 17.99
C PRO A 10 -61.44 -67.08 17.07
N ILE A 11 -61.28 -65.85 16.58
CA ILE A 11 -62.16 -65.26 15.57
C ILE A 11 -61.65 -65.64 14.17
N PRO A 12 -62.51 -66.03 13.22
CA PRO A 12 -62.12 -66.27 11.84
C PRO A 12 -61.46 -65.04 11.21
N VAL A 13 -60.41 -65.25 10.41
CA VAL A 13 -59.68 -64.16 9.72
C VAL A 13 -60.62 -63.29 8.86
N GLY A 14 -61.65 -63.89 8.27
CA GLY A 14 -62.68 -63.16 7.51
C GLY A 14 -63.52 -62.21 8.36
N GLU A 15 -63.78 -62.55 9.62
CA GLU A 15 -64.53 -61.70 10.54
C GLU A 15 -63.68 -60.52 11.03
N VAL A 16 -62.38 -60.72 11.26
CA VAL A 16 -61.42 -59.62 11.53
C VAL A 16 -61.35 -58.66 10.34
N SER A 17 -61.27 -59.17 9.10
CA SER A 17 -61.25 -58.33 7.88
C SER A 17 -62.54 -57.51 7.73
N ARG A 18 -63.70 -58.09 8.06
CA ARG A 18 -65.00 -57.39 8.07
C ARG A 18 -65.04 -56.28 9.11
N LEU A 19 -64.52 -56.52 10.30
CA LEU A 19 -64.45 -55.53 11.38
C LEU A 19 -63.54 -54.35 11.01
N ILE A 20 -62.38 -54.62 10.41
CA ILE A 20 -61.45 -53.59 9.91
C ILE A 20 -62.15 -52.71 8.87
N GLY A 21 -62.85 -53.32 7.90
CA GLY A 21 -63.64 -52.57 6.92
C GLY A 21 -64.69 -51.66 7.57
N GLY A 22 -65.43 -52.16 8.56
CA GLY A 22 -66.43 -51.38 9.28
C GLY A 22 -65.86 -50.27 10.18
N TRP A 23 -64.59 -50.33 10.56
CA TRP A 23 -63.88 -49.21 11.20
C TRP A 23 -63.42 -48.18 10.17
N ILE A 24 -62.92 -48.64 9.03
CA ILE A 24 -62.48 -47.78 7.92
C ILE A 24 -63.66 -46.99 7.33
N ASP A 25 -64.82 -47.61 7.17
CA ASP A 25 -66.04 -46.94 6.68
C ASP A 25 -66.51 -45.79 7.59
N ARG A 26 -66.20 -45.83 8.90
CA ARG A 26 -66.55 -44.75 9.84
C ARG A 26 -65.77 -43.46 9.63
N LEU A 27 -64.64 -43.50 8.92
CA LEU A 27 -63.90 -42.29 8.54
C LEU A 27 -64.71 -41.41 7.59
N GLY A 28 -65.72 -41.95 6.90
CA GLY A 28 -66.57 -41.18 5.99
C GLY A 28 -65.80 -40.68 4.76
N ALA A 29 -66.33 -39.63 4.11
CA ALA A 29 -65.62 -38.97 3.02
C ALA A 29 -64.65 -37.92 3.59
N ILE A 30 -63.38 -38.02 3.20
CA ILE A 30 -62.29 -37.18 3.71
C ILE A 30 -61.58 -36.45 2.56
N TRP A 31 -61.04 -35.28 2.86
CA TRP A 31 -60.13 -34.57 1.97
C TRP A 31 -58.69 -34.96 2.29
N VAL A 32 -57.95 -35.39 1.27
CA VAL A 32 -56.56 -35.82 1.39
C VAL A 32 -55.71 -35.05 0.37
N GLU A 33 -54.64 -34.43 0.84
CA GLU A 33 -53.61 -33.83 -0.02
C GLU A 33 -52.54 -34.89 -0.31
N GLY A 34 -52.10 -34.99 -1.56
CA GLY A 34 -51.00 -35.87 -1.92
C GLY A 34 -50.44 -35.60 -3.31
N GLN A 35 -49.23 -36.07 -3.54
CA GLN A 35 -48.59 -36.02 -4.85
C GLN A 35 -48.87 -37.32 -5.60
N ILE A 36 -49.25 -37.21 -6.87
CA ILE A 36 -49.46 -38.39 -7.73
C ILE A 36 -48.10 -38.96 -8.10
N THR A 37 -47.73 -40.11 -7.55
CA THR A 37 -46.44 -40.76 -7.86
C THR A 37 -46.53 -41.71 -9.05
N GLN A 38 -47.72 -42.27 -9.27
CA GLN A 38 -47.96 -43.23 -10.35
C GLN A 38 -49.38 -43.07 -10.86
N LEU A 39 -49.52 -43.00 -12.18
CA LEU A 39 -50.80 -42.88 -12.87
C LEU A 39 -50.98 -44.07 -13.82
N SER A 40 -51.90 -44.99 -13.51
CA SER A 40 -52.22 -46.13 -14.37
C SER A 40 -53.57 -45.94 -15.05
N ARG A 41 -53.52 -45.48 -16.31
CA ARG A 41 -54.67 -45.39 -17.21
C ARG A 41 -54.67 -46.57 -18.19
N ARG A 42 -55.54 -47.55 -17.96
CA ARG A 42 -55.69 -48.70 -18.88
C ARG A 42 -56.70 -48.36 -19.99
N PRO A 43 -56.36 -48.56 -21.29
CA PRO A 43 -57.31 -48.37 -22.39
C PRO A 43 -58.53 -49.28 -22.21
N GLY A 44 -59.74 -48.70 -22.18
CA GLY A 44 -61.01 -49.44 -22.04
C GLY A 44 -61.50 -49.66 -20.60
N ALA A 45 -60.72 -49.35 -19.57
CA ALA A 45 -61.18 -49.41 -18.18
C ALA A 45 -61.98 -48.16 -17.78
N GLY A 46 -63.10 -48.34 -17.08
CA GLY A 46 -63.94 -47.24 -16.57
C GLY A 46 -63.40 -46.52 -15.32
N VAL A 47 -62.31 -47.04 -14.74
CA VAL A 47 -61.65 -46.51 -13.54
C VAL A 47 -60.16 -46.26 -13.82
N VAL A 48 -59.61 -45.26 -13.17
CA VAL A 48 -58.19 -44.89 -13.21
C VAL A 48 -57.60 -45.12 -11.82
N PHE A 49 -56.43 -45.75 -11.77
CA PHE A 49 -55.70 -45.99 -10.54
C PHE A 49 -54.56 -44.99 -10.41
N LEU A 50 -54.51 -44.33 -9.27
CA LEU A 50 -53.54 -43.32 -8.88
C LEU A 50 -52.87 -43.79 -7.60
N THR A 51 -51.59 -43.50 -7.42
CA THR A 51 -50.94 -43.63 -6.11
C THR A 51 -50.64 -42.23 -5.61
N LEU A 52 -51.26 -41.87 -4.48
CA LEU A 52 -50.96 -40.61 -3.79
C LEU A 52 -49.94 -40.88 -2.70
N ARG A 53 -48.89 -40.05 -2.65
CA ARG A 53 -47.89 -40.07 -1.60
C ARG A 53 -47.89 -38.75 -0.86
N ASP A 54 -47.81 -38.81 0.46
CA ASP A 54 -47.48 -37.65 1.30
C ASP A 54 -45.94 -37.48 1.29
N PRO A 55 -45.41 -36.37 0.72
CA PRO A 55 -43.98 -36.09 0.72
C PRO A 55 -43.37 -35.99 2.13
N SER A 56 -44.18 -35.63 3.12
CA SER A 56 -43.72 -35.31 4.48
C SER A 56 -43.50 -36.57 5.33
N HIS A 57 -44.28 -37.64 5.09
CA HIS A 57 -44.30 -38.83 5.95
C HIS A 57 -43.94 -40.14 5.24
N ASP A 58 -43.62 -40.12 3.95
CA ASP A 58 -43.34 -41.32 3.14
C ASP A 58 -44.46 -42.38 3.17
N ILE A 59 -45.72 -41.93 3.27
CA ILE A 59 -46.89 -42.81 3.25
C ILE A 59 -47.52 -42.72 1.86
N SER A 60 -47.78 -43.88 1.26
CA SER A 60 -48.44 -43.99 -0.04
C SER A 60 -49.78 -44.71 0.08
N LEU A 61 -50.83 -44.14 -0.51
CA LEU A 61 -52.16 -44.73 -0.57
C LEU A 61 -52.62 -44.84 -2.03
N THR A 62 -53.20 -45.98 -2.36
CA THR A 62 -53.80 -46.20 -3.68
C THR A 62 -55.16 -45.52 -3.74
N VAL A 63 -55.37 -44.70 -4.77
CA VAL A 63 -56.61 -43.98 -5.03
C VAL A 63 -57.22 -44.48 -6.33
N THR A 64 -58.49 -44.87 -6.30
CA THR A 64 -59.26 -45.25 -7.48
C THR A 64 -60.26 -44.15 -7.78
N CYS A 65 -60.29 -43.66 -9.01
CA CYS A 65 -61.25 -42.66 -9.44
C CYS A 65 -61.99 -43.11 -10.69
N PHE A 66 -63.24 -42.64 -10.87
CA PHE A 66 -63.96 -42.86 -12.11
C PHE A 66 -63.34 -42.05 -13.24
N ARG A 67 -63.35 -42.61 -14.45
CA ARG A 67 -62.78 -41.94 -15.63
C ARG A 67 -63.36 -40.54 -15.86
N ALA A 68 -64.67 -40.35 -15.67
CA ALA A 68 -65.32 -39.04 -15.80
C ALA A 68 -64.83 -37.99 -14.78
N VAL A 69 -64.38 -38.41 -13.60
CA VAL A 69 -63.81 -37.49 -12.59
C VAL A 69 -62.42 -37.07 -12.99
N PHE A 70 -61.60 -38.00 -13.50
CA PHE A 70 -60.24 -37.75 -13.94
C PHE A 70 -60.17 -36.97 -15.25
N ASP A 71 -61.01 -37.28 -16.24
CA ASP A 71 -60.99 -36.60 -17.54
C ASP A 71 -61.29 -35.08 -17.43
N ARG A 72 -61.93 -34.61 -16.34
CA ARG A 72 -62.13 -33.17 -16.06
C ARG A 72 -60.86 -32.40 -15.69
N ILE A 73 -59.84 -33.11 -15.24
CA ILE A 73 -58.56 -32.54 -14.76
C ILE A 73 -57.36 -33.11 -15.54
N ALA A 74 -57.61 -33.99 -16.51
CA ALA A 74 -56.59 -34.72 -17.24
C ALA A 74 -55.64 -33.82 -18.03
N ASP A 75 -56.09 -32.62 -18.41
CA ASP A 75 -55.27 -31.63 -19.14
C ASP A 75 -54.31 -30.87 -18.22
N VAL A 76 -54.52 -30.90 -16.89
CA VAL A 76 -53.79 -30.10 -15.90
C VAL A 76 -52.94 -30.96 -14.96
N VAL A 77 -53.22 -32.27 -14.89
CA VAL A 77 -52.64 -33.16 -13.88
C VAL A 77 -51.76 -34.23 -14.54
N SER A 78 -50.46 -34.18 -14.25
CA SER A 78 -49.43 -35.14 -14.66
C SER A 78 -48.91 -35.96 -13.47
N GLU A 79 -48.12 -37.01 -13.75
CA GLU A 79 -47.33 -37.66 -12.70
C GLU A 79 -46.38 -36.63 -12.06
N GLY A 80 -46.40 -36.54 -10.74
CA GLY A 80 -45.71 -35.50 -9.97
C GLY A 80 -46.60 -34.33 -9.54
N ALA A 81 -47.81 -34.19 -10.08
CA ALA A 81 -48.72 -33.11 -9.67
C ALA A 81 -49.25 -33.32 -8.24
N ARG A 82 -49.36 -32.23 -7.48
CA ARG A 82 -50.06 -32.21 -6.19
C ARG A 82 -51.54 -31.96 -6.40
N VAL A 83 -52.35 -32.82 -5.78
CA VAL A 83 -53.80 -32.76 -5.88
C VAL A 83 -54.43 -32.87 -4.51
N VAL A 84 -55.58 -32.21 -4.35
CA VAL A 84 -56.46 -32.36 -3.20
C VAL A 84 -57.62 -33.24 -3.64
N VAL A 85 -57.76 -34.39 -2.98
CA VAL A 85 -58.72 -35.42 -3.35
C VAL A 85 -59.77 -35.58 -2.26
N HIS A 86 -61.03 -35.42 -2.64
CA HIS A 86 -62.15 -35.83 -1.81
C HIS A 86 -62.42 -37.32 -2.07
N ALA A 87 -62.10 -38.17 -1.11
CA ALA A 87 -62.22 -39.61 -1.27
C ALA A 87 -62.86 -40.29 -0.06
N LYS A 88 -63.56 -41.40 -0.34
CA LYS A 88 -64.06 -42.32 0.68
C LYS A 88 -63.08 -43.50 0.81
N PRO A 89 -62.56 -43.81 2.00
CA PRO A 89 -61.77 -45.02 2.22
C PRO A 89 -62.58 -46.30 1.95
N GLU A 90 -62.04 -47.20 1.16
CA GLU A 90 -62.60 -48.51 0.84
C GLU A 90 -61.59 -49.62 1.19
N TRP A 91 -62.05 -50.62 1.95
CA TRP A 91 -61.26 -51.78 2.35
C TRP A 91 -61.52 -52.97 1.42
N TYR A 92 -60.48 -53.45 0.75
CA TYR A 92 -60.59 -54.61 -0.14
C TYR A 92 -60.31 -55.90 0.63
N ALA A 93 -61.37 -56.52 1.18
CA ALA A 93 -61.30 -57.67 2.06
C ALA A 93 -60.48 -58.88 1.56
N PRO A 94 -60.48 -59.24 0.25
CA PRO A 94 -59.71 -60.39 -0.24
C PRO A 94 -58.18 -60.21 -0.24
N ARG A 95 -57.66 -58.98 -0.35
CA ARG A 95 -56.21 -58.70 -0.31
C ARG A 95 -55.77 -57.90 0.91
N GLY A 96 -56.72 -57.52 1.78
CA GLY A 96 -56.43 -56.70 2.96
C GLY A 96 -55.79 -55.35 2.61
N GLN A 97 -56.18 -54.73 1.50
CA GLN A 97 -55.61 -53.48 1.03
C GLN A 97 -56.57 -52.32 1.28
N LEU A 98 -56.05 -51.23 1.82
CA LEU A 98 -56.75 -49.96 1.93
C LEU A 98 -56.61 -49.20 0.61
N SER A 99 -57.73 -48.75 0.06
CA SER A 99 -57.77 -47.86 -1.09
C SER A 99 -58.68 -46.67 -0.81
N LEU A 100 -58.46 -45.55 -1.48
CA LEU A 100 -59.33 -44.39 -1.41
C LEU A 100 -60.12 -44.28 -2.72
N ARG A 101 -61.43 -44.13 -2.65
CA ARG A 101 -62.26 -43.89 -3.83
C ARG A 101 -62.53 -42.40 -3.99
N ALA A 102 -61.91 -41.78 -4.99
CA ALA A 102 -62.04 -40.36 -5.23
C ALA A 102 -63.39 -40.01 -5.87
N ALA A 103 -64.13 -39.12 -5.23
CA ALA A 103 -65.35 -38.49 -5.76
C ALA A 103 -65.01 -37.19 -6.51
N GLU A 104 -64.03 -36.44 -6.03
CA GLU A 104 -63.58 -35.17 -6.61
C GLU A 104 -62.06 -35.05 -6.47
N ILE A 105 -61.41 -34.54 -7.53
CA ILE A 105 -59.97 -34.26 -7.53
C ILE A 105 -59.82 -32.81 -7.98
N LYS A 106 -59.16 -32.00 -7.16
CA LYS A 106 -58.84 -30.60 -7.47
C LYS A 106 -57.33 -30.46 -7.64
N PRO A 107 -56.83 -29.93 -8.78
CA PRO A 107 -55.43 -29.56 -8.88
C PRO A 107 -55.16 -28.41 -7.90
N VAL A 108 -54.08 -28.51 -7.13
CA VAL A 108 -53.62 -27.35 -6.34
C VAL A 108 -53.07 -26.33 -7.32
N GLY A 109 -53.76 -25.21 -7.49
CA GLY A 109 -53.33 -24.15 -8.39
C GLY A 109 -52.03 -23.50 -7.91
N VAL A 110 -51.18 -23.06 -8.84
CA VAL A 110 -49.90 -22.38 -8.56
C VAL A 110 -50.07 -21.23 -7.55
N GLY A 111 -51.20 -20.52 -7.59
CA GLY A 111 -51.49 -19.41 -6.66
C GLY A 111 -51.66 -19.82 -5.19
N GLU A 112 -52.24 -20.99 -4.90
CA GLU A 112 -52.41 -21.48 -3.53
C GLU A 112 -51.07 -21.95 -2.95
N LEU A 113 -50.24 -22.58 -3.79
CA LEU A 113 -48.87 -22.96 -3.44
C LEU A 113 -48.01 -21.73 -3.11
N LEU A 114 -48.07 -20.70 -3.95
CA LEU A 114 -47.37 -19.43 -3.71
C LEU A 114 -47.88 -18.74 -2.44
N ALA A 115 -49.19 -18.75 -2.19
CA ALA A 115 -49.76 -18.20 -0.95
C ALA A 115 -49.25 -18.95 0.29
N ARG A 116 -49.16 -20.28 0.24
CA ARG A 116 -48.60 -21.12 1.32
C ARG A 116 -47.11 -20.83 1.54
N LEU A 117 -46.33 -20.69 0.47
CA LEU A 117 -44.91 -20.33 0.57
C LEU A 117 -44.71 -18.94 1.17
N GLU A 118 -45.53 -17.96 0.78
CA GLU A 118 -45.46 -16.61 1.33
C GLU A 118 -45.89 -16.58 2.81
N GLN A 119 -46.87 -17.40 3.20
CA GLN A 119 -47.24 -17.56 4.61
C GLN A 119 -46.11 -18.22 5.42
N LEU A 120 -45.48 -19.27 4.89
CA LEU A 120 -44.33 -19.92 5.53
C LEU A 120 -43.16 -18.95 5.69
N LYS A 121 -42.86 -18.17 4.64
CA LYS A 121 -41.86 -17.10 4.67
C LYS A 121 -42.16 -16.10 5.78
N LYS A 122 -43.40 -15.63 5.92
CA LYS A 122 -43.78 -14.70 7.00
C LYS A 122 -43.60 -15.32 8.39
N SER A 123 -43.97 -16.59 8.58
CA SER A 123 -43.78 -17.32 9.84
C SER A 123 -42.30 -17.41 10.22
N LEU A 124 -41.46 -17.90 9.30
CA LEU A 124 -40.02 -18.07 9.54
C LEU A 124 -39.29 -16.72 9.70
N ALA A 125 -39.75 -15.68 9.01
CA ALA A 125 -39.26 -14.32 9.20
C ALA A 125 -39.60 -13.77 10.58
N ALA A 126 -40.80 -14.03 11.10
CA ALA A 126 -41.22 -13.62 12.44
C ALA A 126 -40.42 -14.32 13.54
N GLU A 127 -40.00 -15.56 13.31
CA GLU A 127 -39.05 -16.28 14.18
C GLU A 127 -37.60 -15.76 14.07
N GLY A 128 -37.30 -14.89 13.08
CA GLY A 128 -35.98 -14.30 12.89
C GLY A 128 -34.97 -15.20 12.17
N LEU A 129 -35.40 -16.27 11.50
CA LEU A 129 -34.47 -17.19 10.81
C LEU A 129 -33.73 -16.53 9.64
N PHE A 130 -34.28 -15.47 9.06
CA PHE A 130 -33.66 -14.72 7.96
C PHE A 130 -32.87 -13.48 8.42
N ALA A 131 -32.65 -13.31 9.73
CA ALA A 131 -31.94 -12.15 10.25
C ALA A 131 -30.49 -12.10 9.72
N PRO A 132 -30.00 -10.95 9.23
CA PRO A 132 -28.64 -10.83 8.69
C PRO A 132 -27.58 -11.14 9.74
N ASP A 133 -27.84 -10.86 11.02
CA ASP A 133 -26.91 -11.11 12.13
C ASP A 133 -26.64 -12.60 12.38
N ARG A 134 -27.50 -13.50 11.87
CA ARG A 134 -27.28 -14.95 11.94
C ARG A 134 -26.34 -15.46 10.85
N LYS A 135 -26.14 -14.68 9.79
CA LYS A 135 -25.34 -15.10 8.63
C LYS A 135 -23.86 -15.05 8.98
N ARG A 136 -23.17 -16.14 8.68
CA ARG A 136 -21.74 -16.32 8.95
C ARG A 136 -20.92 -15.82 7.76
N PRO A 137 -19.81 -15.09 8.01
CA PRO A 137 -18.89 -14.74 6.93
C PRO A 137 -18.24 -16.00 6.35
N LEU A 138 -18.04 -16.00 5.05
CA LEU A 138 -17.34 -17.09 4.35
C LEU A 138 -15.87 -17.11 4.76
N PRO A 139 -15.26 -18.31 4.91
CA PRO A 139 -13.82 -18.41 5.10
C PRO A 139 -13.11 -17.83 3.87
N PHE A 140 -12.07 -17.03 4.10
CA PHE A 140 -11.30 -16.43 3.01
C PHE A 140 -10.65 -17.50 2.12
N LEU A 141 -10.16 -18.59 2.71
CA LEU A 141 -9.50 -19.70 2.03
C LEU A 141 -10.05 -21.04 2.54
N PRO A 142 -11.18 -21.54 2.01
CA PRO A 142 -11.68 -22.86 2.38
C PRO A 142 -10.72 -23.95 1.87
N GLN A 143 -10.32 -24.87 2.76
CA GLN A 143 -9.50 -26.03 2.40
C GLN A 143 -10.34 -27.19 1.91
N LEU A 144 -11.49 -27.42 2.57
CA LEU A 144 -12.42 -28.49 2.22
C LEU A 144 -13.83 -27.92 2.06
N ILE A 145 -14.40 -28.11 0.88
CA ILE A 145 -15.76 -27.67 0.55
C ILE A 145 -16.66 -28.90 0.44
N GLY A 146 -17.72 -28.94 1.23
CA GLY A 146 -18.81 -29.90 1.08
C GLY A 146 -19.71 -29.49 -0.08
N LEU A 147 -19.97 -30.38 -1.03
CA LEU A 147 -20.85 -30.12 -2.17
C LEU A 147 -22.04 -31.08 -2.15
N VAL A 148 -23.25 -30.53 -2.03
CA VAL A 148 -24.51 -31.28 -2.13
C VAL A 148 -25.12 -31.01 -3.50
N CYS A 149 -25.14 -32.03 -4.36
CA CYS A 149 -25.63 -31.89 -5.73
C CYS A 149 -26.19 -33.22 -6.29
N GLY A 150 -26.89 -33.12 -7.42
CA GLY A 150 -27.35 -34.30 -8.16
C GLY A 150 -26.20 -35.13 -8.70
N ARG A 151 -26.34 -36.47 -8.71
CA ARG A 151 -25.33 -37.39 -9.26
C ARG A 151 -25.02 -37.07 -10.72
N ALA A 152 -23.74 -36.86 -11.05
CA ALA A 152 -23.26 -36.58 -12.41
C ALA A 152 -23.91 -35.32 -13.05
N SER A 153 -24.36 -34.38 -12.23
CA SER A 153 -25.02 -33.17 -12.70
C SER A 153 -24.05 -32.21 -13.40
N ALA A 154 -24.58 -31.35 -14.28
CA ALA A 154 -23.79 -30.25 -14.84
C ALA A 154 -23.31 -29.30 -13.73
N ALA A 155 -24.16 -29.06 -12.72
CA ALA A 155 -23.82 -28.24 -11.56
C ALA A 155 -22.60 -28.76 -10.77
N GLU A 156 -22.47 -30.09 -10.61
CA GLU A 156 -21.31 -30.71 -9.98
C GLU A 156 -20.01 -30.38 -10.74
N ARG A 157 -20.01 -30.62 -12.04
CA ARG A 157 -18.86 -30.37 -12.92
C ARG A 157 -18.49 -28.88 -12.94
N ASP A 158 -19.49 -28.02 -13.07
CA ASP A 158 -19.32 -26.57 -13.10
C ASP A 158 -18.65 -26.05 -11.82
N VAL A 159 -19.10 -26.48 -10.64
CA VAL A 159 -18.52 -26.05 -9.36
C VAL A 159 -17.10 -26.56 -9.23
N LEU A 160 -16.86 -27.85 -9.50
CA LEU A 160 -15.54 -28.49 -9.34
C LEU A 160 -14.50 -27.90 -10.30
N GLU A 161 -14.83 -27.71 -11.57
CA GLU A 161 -13.91 -27.17 -12.57
C GLU A 161 -13.57 -25.71 -12.27
N ASN A 162 -14.57 -24.86 -12.01
CA ASN A 162 -14.32 -23.44 -11.71
C ASN A 162 -13.54 -23.27 -10.41
N ALA A 163 -13.81 -24.07 -9.39
CA ALA A 163 -13.05 -24.02 -8.14
C ALA A 163 -11.59 -24.47 -8.33
N ARG A 164 -11.35 -25.57 -9.07
CA ARG A 164 -9.99 -26.06 -9.34
C ARG A 164 -9.17 -25.13 -10.22
N LEU A 165 -9.80 -24.45 -11.18
CA LEU A 165 -9.15 -23.45 -12.02
C LEU A 165 -8.63 -22.27 -11.18
N ARG A 166 -9.39 -21.84 -10.17
CA ARG A 166 -9.04 -20.70 -9.32
C ARG A 166 -8.12 -21.06 -8.18
N TRP A 167 -8.33 -22.23 -7.57
CA TRP A 167 -7.51 -22.75 -6.48
C TRP A 167 -7.31 -24.27 -6.61
N PRO A 168 -6.20 -24.73 -7.22
CA PRO A 168 -5.99 -26.16 -7.47
C PRO A 168 -5.90 -27.04 -6.21
N ALA A 169 -5.54 -26.47 -5.06
CA ALA A 169 -5.36 -27.20 -3.80
C ALA A 169 -6.66 -27.39 -2.98
N VAL A 170 -7.82 -26.96 -3.51
CA VAL A 170 -9.10 -27.02 -2.80
C VAL A 170 -9.62 -28.45 -2.88
N ARG A 171 -10.02 -29.00 -1.74
CA ARG A 171 -10.58 -30.35 -1.64
C ARG A 171 -12.10 -30.27 -1.63
N PHE A 172 -12.75 -31.29 -2.18
CA PHE A 172 -14.20 -31.38 -2.21
C PHE A 172 -14.69 -32.70 -1.62
N GLU A 173 -15.67 -32.62 -0.73
CA GLU A 173 -16.47 -33.74 -0.24
C GLU A 173 -17.85 -33.68 -0.89
N VAL A 174 -18.08 -34.52 -1.90
CA VAL A 174 -19.34 -34.51 -2.65
C VAL A 174 -20.31 -35.50 -2.00
N ARG A 175 -21.55 -35.06 -1.77
CA ARG A 175 -22.68 -35.91 -1.40
C ARG A 175 -23.73 -35.85 -2.50
N ASN A 176 -23.81 -36.94 -3.26
CA ASN A 176 -24.75 -37.04 -4.36
C ASN A 176 -26.15 -37.38 -3.82
N VAL A 177 -27.10 -36.46 -3.99
CA VAL A 177 -28.48 -36.60 -3.51
C VAL A 177 -29.48 -36.37 -4.64
N ALA A 178 -30.71 -36.82 -4.48
CA ALA A 178 -31.82 -36.38 -5.31
C ALA A 178 -32.03 -34.88 -5.07
N VAL A 179 -31.96 -34.07 -6.13
CA VAL A 179 -32.20 -32.62 -6.09
C VAL A 179 -33.60 -32.23 -6.56
N GLN A 180 -34.40 -33.22 -7.00
CA GLN A 180 -35.77 -33.05 -7.47
C GLN A 180 -36.62 -34.27 -7.05
N GLY A 181 -37.93 -34.07 -7.01
CA GLY A 181 -38.88 -35.10 -6.62
C GLY A 181 -38.97 -35.34 -5.10
N VAL A 182 -39.72 -36.37 -4.75
CA VAL A 182 -40.19 -36.62 -3.37
C VAL A 182 -39.05 -36.94 -2.39
N HIS A 183 -37.97 -37.53 -2.87
CA HIS A 183 -36.81 -37.91 -2.04
C HIS A 183 -35.81 -36.78 -1.84
N ALA A 184 -36.03 -35.60 -2.43
CA ALA A 184 -35.05 -34.53 -2.39
C ALA A 184 -34.85 -33.95 -0.98
N VAL A 185 -35.94 -33.60 -0.29
CA VAL A 185 -35.85 -32.98 1.05
C VAL A 185 -35.12 -33.87 2.06
N PRO A 186 -35.51 -35.16 2.26
CA PRO A 186 -34.86 -35.99 3.26
C PRO A 186 -33.37 -36.25 2.96
N GLN A 187 -33.01 -36.41 1.68
CA GLN A 187 -31.63 -36.68 1.28
C GLN A 187 -30.74 -35.44 1.40
N VAL A 188 -31.22 -34.26 0.97
CA VAL A 188 -30.48 -33.00 1.12
C VAL A 188 -30.28 -32.68 2.59
N VAL A 189 -31.32 -32.83 3.43
CA VAL A 189 -31.22 -32.64 4.89
C VAL A 189 -30.19 -33.60 5.51
N GLY A 190 -30.20 -34.87 5.11
CA GLY A 190 -29.21 -35.86 5.56
C GLY A 190 -27.79 -35.45 5.18
N ALA A 191 -27.56 -35.12 3.91
CA ALA A 191 -26.25 -34.72 3.40
C ALA A 191 -25.71 -33.44 4.06
N VAL A 192 -26.57 -32.42 4.26
CA VAL A 192 -26.16 -31.19 4.95
C VAL A 192 -25.77 -31.48 6.40
N LYS A 193 -26.52 -32.32 7.12
CA LYS A 193 -26.17 -32.71 8.50
C LYS A 193 -24.88 -33.53 8.58
N GLU A 194 -24.66 -34.44 7.65
CA GLU A 194 -23.42 -35.22 7.57
C GLU A 194 -22.20 -34.33 7.33
N LEU A 195 -22.31 -33.34 6.42
CA LEU A 195 -21.24 -32.40 6.13
C LEU A 195 -21.01 -31.40 7.27
N ASP A 196 -22.07 -30.93 7.93
CA ASP A 196 -21.98 -30.02 9.08
C ASP A 196 -21.36 -30.70 10.32
N ALA A 197 -21.54 -32.03 10.44
CA ALA A 197 -20.89 -32.82 11.48
C ALA A 197 -19.40 -33.08 11.21
N HIS A 198 -18.92 -32.83 9.99
CA HIS A 198 -17.55 -33.09 9.60
C HIS A 198 -16.63 -31.89 9.92
N PRO A 199 -15.69 -32.00 10.88
CA PRO A 199 -14.95 -30.85 11.40
C PRO A 199 -13.98 -30.23 10.39
N GLU A 200 -13.54 -30.98 9.38
CA GLU A 200 -12.68 -30.44 8.32
C GLU A 200 -13.43 -29.62 7.27
N VAL A 201 -14.76 -29.68 7.20
CA VAL A 201 -15.52 -28.97 6.16
C VAL A 201 -15.67 -27.50 6.56
N ASP A 202 -15.02 -26.62 5.81
CA ASP A 202 -15.02 -25.17 6.07
C ASP A 202 -16.24 -24.47 5.48
N LEU A 203 -16.85 -25.05 4.44
CA LEU A 203 -17.92 -24.46 3.65
C LEU A 203 -18.81 -25.53 3.02
N ILE A 204 -20.12 -25.35 3.04
CA ILE A 204 -21.08 -26.23 2.34
C ILE A 204 -21.71 -25.46 1.18
N ILE A 205 -21.75 -26.07 -0.01
CA ILE A 205 -22.44 -25.55 -1.18
C ILE A 205 -23.58 -26.51 -1.52
N VAL A 206 -24.81 -25.99 -1.54
CA VAL A 206 -25.97 -26.72 -2.07
C VAL A 206 -26.21 -26.22 -3.48
N ALA A 207 -25.95 -27.07 -4.47
CA ALA A 207 -26.01 -26.72 -5.87
C ALA A 207 -27.07 -27.55 -6.61
N ARG A 208 -27.85 -26.86 -7.43
CA ARG A 208 -28.80 -27.46 -8.35
C ARG A 208 -28.50 -27.00 -9.77
N GLY A 209 -28.60 -27.91 -10.73
CA GLY A 209 -28.61 -27.55 -12.15
C GLY A 209 -29.93 -26.94 -12.59
N GLY A 210 -30.05 -26.63 -13.89
CA GLY A 210 -31.30 -26.14 -14.47
C GLY A 210 -32.48 -27.13 -14.30
N GLY A 211 -33.69 -26.60 -14.38
CA GLY A 211 -34.94 -27.35 -14.45
C GLY A 211 -36.14 -26.46 -14.17
N SER A 212 -37.30 -27.05 -13.95
CA SER A 212 -38.56 -26.31 -13.81
C SER A 212 -38.68 -25.62 -12.45
N VAL A 213 -39.63 -24.68 -12.34
CA VAL A 213 -40.00 -24.01 -11.07
C VAL A 213 -40.50 -25.03 -10.04
N GLU A 214 -41.19 -26.09 -10.48
CA GLU A 214 -41.74 -27.14 -9.61
C GLU A 214 -40.64 -27.92 -8.90
N ASP A 215 -39.50 -28.10 -9.55
CA ASP A 215 -38.33 -28.76 -8.99
C ASP A 215 -37.60 -27.90 -7.94
N LEU A 216 -37.98 -26.61 -7.76
CA LEU A 216 -37.45 -25.75 -6.70
C LEU A 216 -38.19 -25.88 -5.38
N LEU A 217 -39.41 -26.43 -5.41
CA LEU A 217 -40.27 -26.57 -4.24
C LEU A 217 -39.61 -27.32 -3.07
N PRO A 218 -38.82 -28.41 -3.29
CA PRO A 218 -38.11 -29.07 -2.21
C PRO A 218 -37.17 -28.15 -1.42
N PHE A 219 -36.64 -27.10 -2.05
CA PHE A 219 -35.73 -26.15 -1.40
C PHE A 219 -36.45 -25.06 -0.61
N SER A 220 -37.78 -25.05 -0.62
CA SER A 220 -38.60 -24.17 0.24
C SER A 220 -39.29 -24.94 1.37
N ASP A 221 -38.88 -26.18 1.62
CA ASP A 221 -39.40 -26.99 2.71
C ASP A 221 -38.90 -26.49 4.08
N GLU A 222 -39.80 -26.48 5.06
CA GLU A 222 -39.51 -25.98 6.41
C GLU A 222 -38.41 -26.80 7.11
N GLN A 223 -38.39 -28.12 6.92
CA GLN A 223 -37.39 -28.99 7.56
C GLN A 223 -35.98 -28.68 7.05
N LEU A 224 -35.84 -28.41 5.76
CA LEU A 224 -34.57 -28.03 5.15
C LEU A 224 -34.11 -26.65 5.65
N ILE A 225 -35.00 -25.66 5.63
CA ILE A 225 -34.73 -24.30 6.11
C ILE A 225 -34.24 -24.32 7.56
N ARG A 226 -34.94 -25.03 8.45
CA ARG A 226 -34.56 -25.15 9.86
C ARG A 226 -33.23 -25.88 10.04
N THR A 227 -32.94 -26.88 9.21
CA THR A 227 -31.66 -27.57 9.22
C THR A 227 -30.52 -26.62 8.87
N VAL A 228 -30.65 -25.85 7.78
CA VAL A 228 -29.63 -24.87 7.37
C VAL A 228 -29.47 -23.74 8.39
N ALA A 229 -30.56 -23.24 8.96
CA ALA A 229 -30.50 -22.20 10.00
C ALA A 229 -29.80 -22.64 11.30
N ALA A 230 -29.68 -23.96 11.52
CA ALA A 230 -29.01 -24.57 12.66
C ALA A 230 -27.56 -25.01 12.36
N CYS A 231 -27.13 -24.99 11.09
CA CYS A 231 -25.78 -25.40 10.70
C CYS A 231 -24.70 -24.53 11.35
N ARG A 232 -23.56 -25.17 11.64
CA ARG A 232 -22.35 -24.54 12.17
C ARG A 232 -21.40 -24.12 11.05
N THR A 233 -21.34 -24.91 9.99
CA THR A 233 -20.55 -24.60 8.81
C THR A 233 -21.31 -23.61 7.93
N PRO A 234 -20.65 -22.55 7.40
CA PRO A 234 -21.32 -21.61 6.52
C PRO A 234 -21.83 -22.32 5.25
N LEU A 235 -22.98 -21.86 4.73
CA LEU A 235 -23.68 -22.48 3.62
C LEU A 235 -23.95 -21.50 2.47
N VAL A 236 -23.62 -21.92 1.25
CA VAL A 236 -23.90 -21.22 0.00
C VAL A 236 -25.05 -21.92 -0.73
N SER A 237 -26.09 -21.17 -1.07
CA SER A 237 -27.16 -21.65 -1.95
C SER A 237 -26.86 -21.29 -3.40
N ALA A 238 -26.89 -22.29 -4.29
CA ALA A 238 -26.60 -22.17 -5.72
C ALA A 238 -27.68 -22.89 -6.55
N ILE A 239 -28.94 -22.52 -6.35
CA ILE A 239 -30.10 -23.32 -6.77
C ILE A 239 -30.94 -22.66 -7.88
N GLY A 240 -30.96 -21.32 -7.97
CA GLY A 240 -31.91 -20.62 -8.86
C GLY A 240 -31.37 -19.32 -9.47
N HIS A 241 -31.96 -18.95 -10.61
CA HIS A 241 -31.79 -17.68 -11.29
C HIS A 241 -32.77 -16.61 -10.76
N GLU A 242 -32.54 -15.33 -11.05
CA GLU A 242 -33.22 -14.19 -10.41
C GLU A 242 -34.77 -14.21 -10.28
N PRO A 243 -35.58 -14.76 -11.21
CA PRO A 243 -37.03 -14.81 -10.98
C PRO A 243 -37.50 -15.92 -10.01
N ASP A 244 -36.64 -16.88 -9.65
CA ASP A 244 -37.01 -18.09 -8.92
C ASP A 244 -36.15 -18.30 -7.65
N SER A 245 -36.43 -17.52 -6.60
CA SER A 245 -35.69 -17.59 -5.33
C SER A 245 -36.37 -18.53 -4.31
N PRO A 246 -35.85 -19.75 -4.07
CA PRO A 246 -36.37 -20.61 -3.02
C PRO A 246 -36.11 -19.99 -1.63
N LEU A 247 -36.89 -20.41 -0.62
CA LEU A 247 -36.71 -19.89 0.74
C LEU A 247 -35.32 -20.23 1.33
N LEU A 248 -34.66 -21.28 0.85
CA LEU A 248 -33.28 -21.59 1.20
C LEU A 248 -32.31 -20.41 0.98
N ASP A 249 -32.48 -19.65 -0.10
CA ASP A 249 -31.62 -18.52 -0.45
C ASP A 249 -31.64 -17.43 0.62
N LEU A 250 -32.75 -17.30 1.35
CA LEU A 250 -32.91 -16.30 2.41
C LEU A 250 -32.17 -16.71 3.68
N VAL A 251 -32.14 -18.02 3.98
CA VAL A 251 -31.47 -18.59 5.16
C VAL A 251 -29.97 -18.75 4.95
N ALA A 252 -29.55 -19.10 3.73
CA ALA A 252 -28.15 -19.30 3.39
C ALA A 252 -27.32 -18.05 3.72
N ASP A 253 -26.07 -18.29 4.14
CA ASP A 253 -25.13 -17.23 4.47
C ASP A 253 -24.77 -16.40 3.24
N LEU A 254 -24.66 -17.08 2.10
CA LEU A 254 -24.45 -16.45 0.80
C LEU A 254 -25.37 -17.08 -0.26
N ARG A 255 -25.97 -16.21 -1.08
CA ARG A 255 -26.67 -16.59 -2.30
C ARG A 255 -25.76 -16.47 -3.53
N ALA A 256 -25.70 -17.53 -4.32
CA ALA A 256 -25.11 -17.56 -5.64
C ALA A 256 -26.18 -17.73 -6.72
N SER A 257 -26.06 -17.01 -7.84
CA SER A 257 -27.05 -17.05 -8.93
C SER A 257 -26.93 -18.30 -9.81
N THR A 258 -25.77 -18.94 -9.81
CA THR A 258 -25.49 -20.16 -10.56
C THR A 258 -24.50 -21.04 -9.79
N PRO A 259 -24.39 -22.34 -10.11
CA PRO A 259 -23.33 -23.21 -9.59
C PRO A 259 -21.92 -22.64 -9.87
N THR A 260 -21.71 -22.04 -11.05
CA THR A 260 -20.45 -21.36 -11.40
C THR A 260 -20.18 -20.11 -10.55
N ASP A 261 -21.20 -19.30 -10.27
CA ASP A 261 -21.10 -18.14 -9.38
C ASP A 261 -20.79 -18.56 -7.93
N ALA A 262 -21.31 -19.71 -7.50
CA ALA A 262 -21.03 -20.26 -6.18
C ALA A 262 -19.55 -20.58 -6.01
N ALA A 263 -18.94 -21.26 -6.99
CA ALA A 263 -17.49 -21.49 -7.00
C ALA A 263 -16.70 -20.17 -7.01
N LYS A 264 -17.19 -19.17 -7.76
CA LYS A 264 -16.52 -17.86 -7.84
C LYS A 264 -16.58 -17.06 -6.54
N LYS A 265 -17.66 -17.16 -5.78
CA LYS A 265 -17.78 -16.45 -4.50
C LYS A 265 -17.17 -17.22 -3.34
N ALA A 266 -17.17 -18.55 -3.41
CA ALA A 266 -16.62 -19.43 -2.39
C ALA A 266 -15.09 -19.50 -2.39
N VAL A 267 -14.47 -19.56 -3.57
CA VAL A 267 -13.03 -19.83 -3.72
C VAL A 267 -12.34 -18.61 -4.32
N PRO A 268 -11.38 -17.96 -3.65
CA PRO A 268 -10.65 -16.83 -4.23
C PRO A 268 -9.74 -17.28 -5.38
N ASP A 269 -9.32 -16.33 -6.21
CA ASP A 269 -8.36 -16.59 -7.29
C ASP A 269 -6.92 -16.57 -6.75
N VAL A 270 -6.26 -17.73 -6.71
CA VAL A 270 -4.84 -17.84 -6.29
C VAL A 270 -3.95 -16.90 -7.09
N GLY A 271 -4.19 -16.82 -8.40
CA GLY A 271 -3.35 -16.06 -9.31
C GLY A 271 -3.38 -14.57 -8.99
N GLU A 272 -4.58 -14.04 -8.72
CA GLU A 272 -4.73 -12.65 -8.27
C GLU A 272 -4.07 -12.41 -6.90
N GLU A 273 -4.26 -13.31 -5.93
CA GLU A 273 -3.69 -13.13 -4.60
C GLU A 273 -2.16 -13.22 -4.61
N LEU A 274 -1.58 -14.15 -5.37
CA LEU A 274 -0.13 -14.22 -5.60
C LEU A 274 0.40 -12.96 -6.27
N HIS A 275 -0.33 -12.43 -7.26
CA HIS A 275 0.04 -11.18 -7.91
C HIS A 275 0.01 -10.00 -6.94
N ARG A 276 -1.00 -9.89 -6.07
CA ARG A 276 -1.06 -8.87 -5.01
C ARG A 276 0.10 -9.00 -4.03
N ILE A 277 0.44 -10.20 -3.60
CA ILE A 277 1.60 -10.44 -2.73
C ILE A 277 2.90 -9.99 -3.41
N GLN A 278 3.07 -10.32 -4.69
CA GLN A 278 4.23 -9.89 -5.46
C GLN A 278 4.32 -8.36 -5.55
N GLN A 279 3.21 -7.68 -5.88
CA GLN A 279 3.15 -6.22 -5.93
C GLN A 279 3.49 -5.57 -4.58
N LEU A 280 2.95 -6.12 -3.48
CA LEU A 280 3.25 -5.62 -2.12
C LEU A 280 4.73 -5.81 -1.76
N ARG A 281 5.32 -6.93 -2.14
CA ARG A 281 6.75 -7.20 -1.95
C ARG A 281 7.62 -6.21 -2.74
N GLU A 282 7.30 -5.99 -4.02
CA GLU A 282 8.03 -5.04 -4.87
C GLU A 282 7.91 -3.60 -4.37
N ARG A 283 6.73 -3.19 -3.88
CA ARG A 283 6.53 -1.88 -3.24
C ARG A 283 7.35 -1.74 -1.96
N SER A 284 7.37 -2.79 -1.13
CA SER A 284 8.12 -2.79 0.13
C SER A 284 9.62 -2.67 -0.12
N LEU A 285 10.16 -3.43 -1.09
CA LEU A 285 11.57 -3.35 -1.48
C LEU A 285 11.93 -1.96 -2.02
N ARG A 286 11.08 -1.37 -2.87
CA ARG A 286 11.29 0.01 -3.36
C ARG A 286 11.29 1.04 -2.24
N ALA A 287 10.41 0.91 -1.26
CA ALA A 287 10.37 1.82 -0.12
C ALA A 287 11.64 1.73 0.73
N VAL A 288 12.11 0.50 1.01
CA VAL A 288 13.36 0.27 1.76
C VAL A 288 14.57 0.79 0.99
N ASN A 289 14.70 0.46 -0.29
CA ASN A 289 15.81 0.95 -1.12
C ASN A 289 15.78 2.48 -1.23
N GLY A 290 14.61 3.08 -1.40
CA GLY A 290 14.47 4.53 -1.45
C GLY A 290 14.85 5.24 -0.15
N LEU A 291 14.63 4.59 1.00
CA LEU A 291 15.10 5.08 2.31
C LEU A 291 16.62 4.99 2.40
N LEU A 292 17.21 3.83 2.10
CA LEU A 292 18.66 3.62 2.14
C LEU A 292 19.39 4.59 1.22
N ASP A 293 18.96 4.70 -0.03
CA ASP A 293 19.46 5.66 -1.01
C ASP A 293 19.43 7.11 -0.51
N ARG A 294 18.36 7.50 0.21
CA ARG A 294 18.23 8.85 0.74
C ARG A 294 19.22 9.10 1.86
N GLU A 295 19.35 8.15 2.79
CA GLU A 295 20.29 8.24 3.90
C GLU A 295 21.73 8.21 3.42
N GLU A 296 22.06 7.36 2.44
CA GLU A 296 23.38 7.30 1.81
C GLU A 296 23.74 8.62 1.12
N ARG A 297 22.83 9.20 0.32
CA ARG A 297 23.03 10.51 -0.30
C ARG A 297 23.15 11.62 0.74
N GLY A 298 22.34 11.57 1.80
CA GLY A 298 22.38 12.53 2.90
C GLY A 298 23.73 12.50 3.62
N LEU A 299 24.22 11.30 3.94
CA LEU A 299 25.53 11.10 4.55
C LEU A 299 26.66 11.54 3.64
N ALA A 300 26.62 11.16 2.35
CA ALA A 300 27.61 11.58 1.37
C ALA A 300 27.66 13.11 1.23
N SER A 301 26.49 13.77 1.17
CA SER A 301 26.38 15.23 1.13
C SER A 301 26.95 15.88 2.39
N ALA A 302 26.62 15.36 3.58
CA ALA A 302 27.14 15.87 4.84
C ALA A 302 28.68 15.76 4.91
N ARG A 303 29.22 14.61 4.48
CA ARG A 303 30.68 14.36 4.42
C ARG A 303 31.39 15.23 3.38
N ALA A 304 30.72 15.58 2.28
CA ALA A 304 31.29 16.41 1.23
C ALA A 304 31.30 17.92 1.56
N ARG A 305 30.66 18.35 2.66
CA ARG A 305 30.65 19.76 3.05
C ARG A 305 32.07 20.26 3.31
N PRO A 306 32.47 21.46 2.83
CA PRO A 306 33.82 21.98 3.01
C PRO A 306 34.31 22.00 4.46
N CYS A 307 33.41 22.28 5.41
CA CYS A 307 33.69 22.27 6.84
C CYS A 307 34.00 20.87 7.41
N MET A 308 33.53 19.78 6.77
CA MET A 308 33.81 18.40 7.16
C MET A 308 35.05 17.85 6.43
N VAL A 309 35.27 18.25 5.18
CA VAL A 309 36.42 17.80 4.37
C VAL A 309 37.73 18.45 4.82
N ARG A 310 37.70 19.76 5.16
CA ARG A 310 38.86 20.51 5.66
C ARG A 310 38.42 21.48 6.76
N PRO A 311 38.12 21.00 7.97
CA PRO A 311 37.72 21.87 9.09
C PRO A 311 38.80 22.92 9.45
N GLN A 312 40.08 22.62 9.18
CA GLN A 312 41.20 23.48 9.51
C GLN A 312 41.27 24.75 8.64
N ARG A 313 40.67 24.76 7.44
CA ARG A 313 40.73 25.89 6.49
C ARG A 313 40.31 27.22 7.12
N MET A 314 39.27 27.21 7.96
CA MET A 314 38.79 28.41 8.65
C MET A 314 39.81 28.96 9.65
N VAL A 315 40.62 28.08 10.26
CA VAL A 315 41.68 28.47 11.20
C VAL A 315 42.93 28.89 10.43
N GLU A 316 43.30 28.17 9.37
CA GLU A 316 44.43 28.48 8.48
C GLU A 316 44.30 29.89 7.89
N GLU A 317 43.15 30.23 7.30
CA GLU A 317 42.91 31.56 6.73
C GLU A 317 43.02 32.68 7.78
N ARG A 318 42.61 32.41 9.02
CA ARG A 318 42.73 33.36 10.13
C ARG A 318 44.17 33.46 10.64
N ALA A 319 44.88 32.34 10.72
CA ALA A 319 46.29 32.32 11.08
C ALA A 319 47.15 33.08 10.06
N GLU A 320 46.87 32.91 8.76
CA GLU A 320 47.51 33.67 7.68
C GLU A 320 47.21 35.17 7.80
N GLN A 321 45.96 35.56 8.07
CA GLN A 321 45.59 36.97 8.28
C GLN A 321 46.32 37.58 9.48
N VAL A 322 46.37 36.88 10.62
CA VAL A 322 47.06 37.35 11.82
C VAL A 322 48.56 37.50 11.53
N THR A 323 49.17 36.53 10.85
CA THR A 323 50.58 36.59 10.46
C THR A 323 50.86 37.80 9.57
N ALA A 324 50.04 38.02 8.53
CA ALA A 324 50.18 39.17 7.64
C ALA A 324 50.00 40.52 8.35
N LEU A 325 49.07 40.60 9.33
CA LEU A 325 48.87 41.80 10.15
C LEU A 325 50.05 42.04 11.10
N CYS A 326 50.58 41.01 11.74
CA CYS A 326 51.77 41.10 12.59
C CYS A 326 52.99 41.56 11.80
N ASP A 327 53.22 41.01 10.61
CA ASP A 327 54.34 41.40 9.77
C ASP A 327 54.21 42.81 9.23
N ARG A 328 52.98 43.26 8.93
CA ARG A 328 52.71 44.66 8.57
C ARG A 328 52.98 45.58 9.76
N ALA A 329 52.48 45.26 10.94
CA ALA A 329 52.68 46.06 12.15
C ALA A 329 54.17 46.21 12.48
N ARG A 330 54.93 45.10 12.44
CA ARG A 330 56.38 45.11 12.66
C ARG A 330 57.11 45.98 11.65
N ARG A 331 56.81 45.86 10.36
CA ARG A 331 57.43 46.70 9.31
C ARG A 331 57.10 48.17 9.49
N THR A 332 55.84 48.51 9.72
CA THR A 332 55.44 49.91 9.95
C THR A 332 56.11 50.50 11.17
N LEU A 333 56.18 49.75 12.28
CA LEU A 333 56.89 50.19 13.48
C LEU A 333 58.39 50.35 13.23
N GLY A 334 59.02 49.39 12.55
CA GLY A 334 60.43 49.47 12.16
C GLY A 334 60.73 50.74 11.36
N HIS A 335 59.94 51.02 10.31
CA HIS A 335 60.11 52.22 9.50
C HIS A 335 59.95 53.53 10.31
N LEU A 336 59.04 53.55 11.29
CA LEU A 336 58.87 54.72 12.17
C LEU A 336 60.08 54.91 13.08
N LEU A 337 60.63 53.82 13.63
CA LEU A 337 61.84 53.85 14.46
C LEU A 337 63.07 54.27 13.65
N ASP A 338 63.28 53.72 12.46
CA ASP A 338 64.39 54.08 11.58
C ASP A 338 64.35 55.55 11.17
N ARG A 339 63.14 56.07 10.91
CA ARG A 339 62.93 57.48 10.63
C ARG A 339 63.26 58.35 11.84
N ALA A 340 62.77 57.98 13.03
CA ALA A 340 63.03 58.72 14.27
C ALA A 340 64.53 58.73 14.60
N ASP A 341 65.22 57.61 14.41
CA ASP A 341 66.67 57.50 14.61
C ASP A 341 67.45 58.36 13.61
N SER A 342 67.01 58.37 12.34
CA SER A 342 67.59 59.24 11.30
C SER A 342 67.40 60.72 11.61
N GLU A 343 66.19 61.11 12.04
CA GLU A 343 65.87 62.50 12.45
C GLU A 343 66.69 62.92 13.68
N LEU A 344 66.84 62.02 14.67
CA LEU A 344 67.66 62.24 15.85
C LEU A 344 69.14 62.41 15.48
N SER A 345 69.67 61.50 14.66
CA SER A 345 71.06 61.53 14.18
C SER A 345 71.35 62.81 13.40
N HIS A 346 70.44 63.22 12.51
CA HIS A 346 70.58 64.46 11.74
C HIS A 346 70.50 65.71 12.64
N THR A 347 69.57 65.73 13.59
CA THR A 347 69.43 66.83 14.56
C THR A 347 70.68 66.96 15.42
N ARG A 348 71.22 65.83 15.89
CA ARG A 348 72.49 65.78 16.63
C ARG A 348 73.64 66.34 15.80
N ALA A 349 73.77 65.92 14.53
CA ALA A 349 74.80 66.44 13.63
C ALA A 349 74.68 67.95 13.40
N ARG A 350 73.45 68.47 13.26
CA ARG A 350 73.21 69.92 13.15
C ARG A 350 73.61 70.69 14.40
N VAL A 351 73.26 70.18 15.59
CA VAL A 351 73.64 70.79 16.87
C VAL A 351 75.16 70.82 17.02
N LEU A 352 75.84 69.73 16.65
CA LEU A 352 77.31 69.67 16.68
C LEU A 352 77.94 70.63 15.66
N ALA A 353 77.40 70.73 14.44
CA ALA A 353 77.92 71.63 13.41
C ALA A 353 77.74 73.12 13.75
N LEU A 354 76.68 73.47 14.48
CA LEU A 354 76.41 74.83 14.97
C LEU A 354 77.09 75.12 16.32
N SER A 355 77.79 74.14 16.89
CA SER A 355 78.54 74.32 18.14
C SER A 355 79.78 75.18 17.88
N PRO A 356 79.98 76.29 18.63
CA PRO A 356 81.21 77.07 18.58
C PRO A 356 82.46 76.21 18.81
N ALA A 357 82.34 75.14 19.61
CA ALA A 357 83.44 74.21 19.87
C ALA A 357 83.92 73.48 18.61
N ALA A 358 82.99 73.03 17.74
CA ALA A 358 83.35 72.35 16.49
C ALA A 358 84.01 73.31 15.47
N THR A 359 83.66 74.60 15.51
CA THR A 359 84.36 75.62 14.71
C THR A 359 85.78 75.87 15.24
N LEU A 360 85.97 75.89 16.56
CA LEU A 360 87.28 76.03 17.18
C LEU A 360 88.19 74.82 16.92
N GLU A 361 87.66 73.58 17.01
CA GLU A 361 88.38 72.33 16.69
C GLU A 361 88.87 72.25 15.25
N ARG A 362 88.19 72.92 14.31
CA ARG A 362 88.61 73.03 12.91
C ARG A 362 89.77 74.00 12.67
N GLY A 363 90.33 74.59 13.73
CA GLY A 363 91.51 75.47 13.65
C GLY A 363 91.19 76.97 13.54
N TYR A 364 89.91 77.35 13.68
CA TYR A 364 89.54 78.76 13.76
C TYR A 364 89.72 79.27 15.20
N ALA A 365 90.11 80.54 15.35
CA ALA A 365 90.20 81.20 16.64
C ALA A 365 89.19 82.34 16.72
N VAL A 366 88.53 82.49 17.88
CA VAL A 366 87.70 83.67 18.15
C VAL A 366 88.58 84.71 18.82
N LEU A 367 88.78 85.86 18.15
CA LEU A 367 89.55 86.98 18.67
C LEU A 367 88.67 87.80 19.62
N GLN A 368 89.16 88.04 20.83
CA GLN A 368 88.51 88.83 21.86
C GLN A 368 89.45 89.92 22.38
N ARG A 369 88.92 91.07 22.76
CA ARG A 369 89.66 92.09 23.51
C ARG A 369 89.82 91.68 24.98
N PRO A 370 90.67 92.38 25.76
CA PRO A 370 90.84 92.10 27.18
C PRO A 370 89.56 92.21 28.02
N ASP A 371 88.55 92.92 27.51
CA ASP A 371 87.21 93.12 28.10
C ASP A 371 86.20 92.01 27.74
N GLY A 372 86.58 91.05 26.89
CA GLY A 372 85.73 89.95 26.44
C GLY A 372 84.87 90.23 25.19
N SER A 373 84.97 91.42 24.60
CA SER A 373 84.27 91.73 23.34
C SER A 373 84.93 91.01 22.15
N VAL A 374 84.12 90.43 21.25
CA VAL A 374 84.60 89.70 20.07
C VAL A 374 84.94 90.68 18.94
N VAL A 375 86.15 90.57 18.40
CA VAL A 375 86.61 91.35 17.24
C VAL A 375 86.09 90.68 15.97
N ARG A 376 85.30 91.41 15.18
CA ARG A 376 84.65 90.87 13.96
C ARG A 376 85.21 91.42 12.65
N SER A 377 85.95 92.52 12.70
CA SER A 377 86.50 93.19 11.53
C SER A 377 87.93 93.66 11.80
N ALA A 378 88.81 93.55 10.80
CA ALA A 378 90.22 93.96 10.92
C ALA A 378 90.39 95.45 11.25
N GLY A 379 89.45 96.31 10.82
CA GLY A 379 89.49 97.75 11.10
C GLY A 379 89.13 98.15 12.52
N GLU A 380 88.67 97.21 13.36
CA GLU A 380 88.35 97.45 14.77
C GLU A 380 89.57 97.31 15.69
N VAL A 381 90.72 96.91 15.14
CA VAL A 381 91.95 96.65 15.90
C VAL A 381 92.98 97.70 15.56
N SER A 382 93.52 98.35 16.59
CA SER A 382 94.60 99.33 16.42
C SER A 382 95.96 98.66 16.48
N GLY A 383 96.93 99.15 15.72
CA GLY A 383 98.31 98.66 15.76
C GLY A 383 98.91 98.72 17.17
N GLY A 384 99.41 97.60 17.66
CA GLY A 384 99.93 97.38 19.02
C GLY A 384 98.90 96.87 20.05
N GLU A 385 97.63 96.68 19.66
CA GLU A 385 96.57 96.25 20.57
C GLU A 385 96.72 94.75 20.94
N ARG A 386 96.64 94.45 22.24
CA ARG A 386 96.69 93.08 22.77
C ARG A 386 95.31 92.45 22.71
N LEU A 387 95.18 91.38 21.94
CA LEU A 387 93.98 90.57 21.81
C LEU A 387 94.20 89.17 22.42
N ARG A 388 93.12 88.47 22.72
CA ARG A 388 93.11 87.06 23.09
C ARG A 388 92.49 86.24 21.98
N ALA A 389 93.22 85.26 21.48
CA ALA A 389 92.71 84.27 20.53
C ALA A 389 92.28 83.03 21.31
N ARG A 390 90.98 82.77 21.37
CA ARG A 390 90.45 81.53 21.94
C ARG A 390 90.40 80.46 20.86
N VAL A 391 91.06 79.34 21.11
CA VAL A 391 91.16 78.17 20.22
C VAL A 391 90.44 76.96 20.84
N ALA A 392 90.45 75.80 20.18
CA ALA A 392 89.76 74.58 20.64
C ALA A 392 90.12 74.22 22.08
N GLU A 393 91.41 74.28 22.40
CA GLU A 393 91.94 74.05 23.74
C GLU A 393 92.86 75.21 24.13
N GLY A 394 92.40 76.04 25.07
CA GLY A 394 93.17 77.13 25.64
C GLY A 394 92.98 78.50 24.98
N GLU A 395 93.68 79.49 25.53
CA GLU A 395 93.65 80.88 25.07
C GLU A 395 95.08 81.38 24.86
N LEU A 396 95.32 82.06 23.75
CA LEU A 396 96.61 82.65 23.39
C LEU A 396 96.49 84.17 23.44
N THR A 397 97.53 84.86 23.91
CA THR A 397 97.59 86.33 23.79
C THR A 397 98.31 86.67 22.50
N VAL A 398 97.67 87.45 21.63
CA VAL A 398 98.19 87.89 20.33
C VAL A 398 98.23 89.41 20.30
N VAL A 399 99.23 89.99 19.64
CA VAL A 399 99.35 91.45 19.48
C VAL A 399 99.19 91.75 18.00
N ALA A 400 98.29 92.67 17.64
CA ALA A 400 98.11 93.07 16.27
C ALA A 400 99.21 94.07 15.88
N GLU A 401 100.01 93.77 14.86
CA GLU A 401 100.98 94.73 14.30
C GLU A 401 100.30 95.59 13.23
N ALA A 402 100.63 96.88 13.19
CA ALA A 402 100.14 97.78 12.16
C ALA A 402 100.75 97.37 10.81
N ALA A 403 99.91 97.08 9.82
CA ALA A 403 100.40 96.79 8.47
C ALA A 403 100.83 98.10 7.78
N ASP A 404 102.14 98.27 7.55
CA ASP A 404 102.68 99.19 6.56
C ASP A 404 102.33 98.66 5.15
N GLY A 405 101.83 99.53 4.28
CA GLY A 405 101.24 99.14 3.00
C GLY A 405 102.22 98.47 2.04
N THR A 406 101.73 97.48 1.28
CA THR A 406 102.26 97.17 -0.05
C THR A 406 101.20 96.46 -0.89
N ASP A 407 101.01 97.02 -2.09
CA ASP A 407 100.29 96.46 -3.23
C ASP A 407 100.80 95.06 -3.61
N GLY A 408 99.90 94.29 -4.23
CA GLY A 408 100.22 92.99 -4.81
C GLY A 408 99.06 92.40 -5.59
N THR A 409 98.65 93.08 -6.65
CA THR A 409 98.12 92.43 -7.86
C THR A 409 99.12 91.38 -8.35
N ASP A 410 98.69 90.13 -8.55
CA ASP A 410 98.69 89.45 -9.85
C ASP A 410 98.61 87.92 -9.74
N GLY A 411 97.84 87.36 -10.67
CA GLY A 411 98.04 86.02 -11.23
C GLY A 411 97.42 84.87 -10.43
N THR A 412 96.85 83.84 -11.05
CA THR A 412 96.70 83.54 -12.47
C THR A 412 95.77 82.34 -12.58
N ASP A 413 95.13 82.27 -13.74
CA ASP A 413 94.52 81.12 -14.41
C ASP A 413 94.95 79.69 -14.03
N GLY A 414 93.99 78.79 -14.23
CA GLY A 414 94.20 77.37 -14.53
C GLY A 414 93.38 76.44 -13.60
N THR A 415 92.62 75.46 -14.06
CA THR A 415 92.39 74.94 -15.41
C THR A 415 91.17 74.04 -15.35
N ASP A 416 90.44 74.03 -16.45
CA ASP A 416 89.51 73.01 -16.92
C ASP A 416 90.02 71.56 -16.73
N THR A 417 89.10 70.64 -16.42
CA THR A 417 89.00 69.34 -17.12
C THR A 417 87.65 68.71 -16.79
N GLY A 418 86.76 68.72 -17.78
CA GLY A 418 85.58 67.88 -17.82
C GLY A 418 85.87 66.40 -18.06
N VAL A 419 84.77 65.64 -18.18
CA VAL A 419 84.52 64.35 -18.86
C VAL A 419 83.33 63.71 -18.11
N ALA A 420 82.31 63.10 -18.69
CA ALA A 420 81.63 63.15 -19.98
C ALA A 420 80.37 62.27 -19.76
N ASP A 421 79.22 62.74 -20.23
CA ASP A 421 78.02 61.92 -20.52
C ASP A 421 78.31 61.02 -21.76
N PRO A 422 77.50 60.01 -22.20
CA PRO A 422 76.03 60.11 -22.32
C PRO A 422 75.18 58.80 -22.30
N ALA A 423 73.84 59.00 -22.27
CA ALA A 423 72.74 58.47 -23.14
C ALA A 423 72.92 57.13 -23.92
N ALA A 424 71.93 56.35 -24.39
CA ALA A 424 70.47 56.20 -24.33
C ALA A 424 70.10 55.02 -25.29
N ALA A 425 68.80 54.70 -25.36
CA ALA A 425 68.07 54.19 -26.55
C ALA A 425 67.86 52.66 -26.78
N ALA A 426 66.61 52.24 -26.54
CA ALA A 426 65.58 51.79 -27.51
C ALA A 426 65.78 50.59 -28.49
N GLY A 427 64.94 49.55 -28.29
CA GLY A 427 64.15 48.78 -29.30
C GLY A 427 64.87 47.81 -30.26
N PRO A 428 64.15 47.01 -31.09
CA PRO A 428 62.70 46.77 -31.22
C PRO A 428 62.28 45.28 -31.45
N ALA A 429 61.07 45.08 -32.00
CA ALA A 429 60.23 43.89 -32.16
C ALA A 429 60.57 42.91 -33.32
N ALA A 430 59.96 41.68 -33.30
CA ALA A 430 59.00 41.15 -34.31
C ALA A 430 58.90 39.60 -34.37
N ALA A 431 57.75 39.14 -34.88
CA ALA A 431 57.19 37.79 -35.15
C ALA A 431 58.15 36.72 -35.77
N THR A 432 57.86 35.40 -35.84
CA THR A 432 56.71 34.70 -36.45
C THR A 432 56.81 33.16 -36.24
N GLU A 433 55.67 32.45 -36.37
CA GLU A 433 55.46 31.13 -37.00
C GLU A 433 55.49 29.77 -36.24
N ALA A 434 54.30 29.13 -36.27
CA ALA A 434 53.96 27.75 -36.67
C ALA A 434 54.53 26.49 -35.97
N GLY A 435 53.62 25.60 -35.56
CA GLY A 435 53.90 24.19 -35.27
C GLY A 435 52.68 23.42 -34.74
N ALA A 436 52.17 22.49 -35.54
CA ALA A 436 50.91 21.74 -35.37
C ALA A 436 51.03 20.43 -34.55
N ALA A 437 49.89 19.72 -34.47
CA ALA A 437 49.64 18.31 -34.05
C ALA A 437 49.23 18.13 -32.56
N THR A 438 48.25 17.32 -32.16
CA THR A 438 47.31 16.36 -32.79
C THR A 438 46.35 15.89 -31.68
N GLY A 439 45.13 15.48 -32.01
CA GLY A 439 44.51 14.31 -31.37
C GLY A 439 43.16 14.48 -30.66
N THR A 440 42.09 14.06 -31.37
CA THR A 440 40.96 13.19 -30.93
C THR A 440 40.06 13.66 -29.78
N ALA A 441 38.75 13.40 -29.75
CA ALA A 441 37.70 12.89 -30.64
C ALA A 441 36.44 12.83 -29.73
N GLY A 442 35.23 12.84 -30.30
CA GLY A 442 34.06 12.27 -29.63
C GLY A 442 32.81 13.14 -29.62
N ALA A 443 31.96 12.91 -30.61
CA ALA A 443 30.70 13.56 -30.89
C ALA A 443 29.65 13.44 -29.77
N ALA A 444 28.85 14.49 -29.59
CA ALA A 444 27.58 14.46 -28.88
C ALA A 444 26.47 14.69 -29.91
N ASP A 445 25.75 13.61 -30.22
CA ASP A 445 24.52 13.65 -31.02
C ASP A 445 23.34 13.92 -30.08
N ARG A 446 22.48 14.87 -30.47
CA ARG A 446 21.29 15.29 -29.72
C ARG A 446 20.08 14.75 -30.46
N ASP A 447 19.45 13.73 -29.89
CA ASP A 447 18.09 13.33 -30.27
C ASP A 447 17.11 13.72 -29.16
N VAL A 448 16.16 14.57 -29.53
CA VAL A 448 15.00 14.97 -28.73
C VAL A 448 13.78 14.40 -29.44
N SER A 449 13.04 13.54 -28.75
CA SER A 449 11.64 13.26 -29.10
C SER A 449 10.80 13.13 -27.82
N PRO A 450 9.55 13.64 -27.78
CA PRO A 450 8.73 13.69 -26.59
C PRO A 450 7.75 12.51 -26.50
N ALA A 451 7.32 12.19 -25.28
CA ALA A 451 6.17 11.31 -25.00
C ALA A 451 5.66 11.60 -23.58
N PRO A 452 4.48 11.10 -23.18
CA PRO A 452 3.26 10.77 -23.93
C PRO A 452 2.07 11.69 -23.62
#